data_AF-A0A6A0H4N4-F1
#
_entry.id   AF-A0A6A0H4N4-F1
#
_cell.length_a   1.000
_cell.length_b   1.000
_cell.length_c   1.000
_cell.angle_alpha   90.00
_cell.angle_beta   90.00
_cell.angle_gamma   90.00
#
_symmetry.space_group_name_H-M   'P 1'
#
loop_
_entity.id
_entity.type
_entity.pdbx_description
1 polymer ?
#
loop_
_entity_poly.entity_id
_entity_poly.type
_entity_poly.pdbx_seq_one_letter_code
_entity_poly.pdbx_strand_id
1 'polypeptide(L)'
;MSAGASGSLLQALEVPQYAFVSGTATLRCVYDMSDTKLYSLKWYHNNTEFYRYVPTERNGPVNIGPTDIFLLHVSGNKFCVLRSFTGMAP
;
A
#
# COMPACT_ATOMS: atom_id res chain seq x y z
N MET A 1 11.51 -17.54 -24.29
CA MET A 1 10.46 -16.85 -25.07
C MET A 1 9.14 -17.12 -24.38
N SER A 2 8.60 -16.14 -23.66
CA SER A 2 7.24 -16.19 -23.13
C SER A 2 6.62 -14.81 -23.37
N ALA A 3 5.87 -14.73 -24.46
CA ALA A 3 4.95 -13.65 -24.73
C ALA A 3 3.79 -13.75 -23.74
N GLY A 4 3.48 -12.64 -23.08
CA GLY A 4 2.36 -12.50 -22.17
C GLY A 4 2.02 -11.02 -22.03
N ALA A 5 1.51 -10.41 -23.09
CA ALA A 5 0.82 -9.13 -22.95
C ALA A 5 -0.57 -9.42 -22.35
N SER A 6 -0.78 -9.09 -21.08
CA SER A 6 -2.08 -9.15 -20.40
C SER A 6 -2.14 -8.01 -19.40
N GLY A 7 -3.04 -7.06 -19.63
CA GLY A 7 -3.18 -5.83 -18.85
C GLY A 7 -3.64 -6.09 -17.41
N SER A 8 -2.72 -6.55 -16.57
CA SER A 8 -2.89 -6.59 -15.12
C SER A 8 -2.26 -5.35 -14.52
N LEU A 9 -3.09 -4.42 -14.03
CA LEU A 9 -2.63 -3.22 -13.33
C LEU A 9 -1.76 -3.60 -12.13
N LEU A 10 -2.14 -4.67 -11.41
CA LEU A 10 -1.38 -5.22 -10.29
C LEU A 10 -0.48 -6.36 -10.78
N GLN A 11 0.83 -6.24 -10.56
CA GLN A 11 1.80 -7.27 -10.93
C GLN A 11 2.14 -8.20 -9.76
N ALA A 12 2.30 -7.65 -8.55
CA ALA A 12 2.62 -8.42 -7.37
C ALA A 12 2.11 -7.74 -6.09
N LEU A 13 1.75 -8.56 -5.11
CA LEU A 13 1.38 -8.14 -3.76
C LEU A 13 2.20 -8.94 -2.76
N GLU A 14 3.13 -8.28 -2.09
CA GLU A 14 4.05 -8.87 -1.13
C GLU A 14 3.63 -8.44 0.28
N VAL A 15 3.11 -9.40 1.05
CA VAL A 15 2.61 -9.19 2.41
C VAL A 15 3.18 -10.27 3.33
N PRO A 16 3.73 -9.90 4.50
CA PRO A 16 4.18 -10.90 5.45
C PRO A 16 2.99 -11.70 5.99
N GLN A 17 3.16 -13.02 6.13
CA GLN A 17 2.12 -13.88 6.70
C GLN A 17 1.86 -13.59 8.18
N TYR A 18 2.89 -13.12 8.89
CA TYR A 18 2.84 -12.83 10.31
C TYR A 18 3.62 -11.55 10.60
N ALA A 19 3.10 -10.75 11.53
CA ALA A 19 3.78 -9.59 12.08
C ALA A 19 3.70 -9.64 13.61
N PHE A 20 4.73 -9.14 14.29
CA PHE A 20 4.73 -9.02 15.74
C PHE A 20 3.90 -7.81 16.17
N VAL A 21 3.22 -7.91 17.33
CA VAL A 21 2.35 -6.87 17.92
C VAL A 21 3.11 -5.57 18.27
N SER A 22 4.44 -5.58 18.23
CA SER A 22 5.31 -4.40 18.38
C SER A 22 6.34 -4.27 17.25
N GLY A 23 6.12 -5.01 16.15
CA GLY A 23 7.01 -5.06 15.01
C GLY A 23 6.64 -4.06 13.93
N THR A 24 7.51 -3.95 12.93
CA THR A 24 7.22 -3.25 11.68
C THR A 24 6.77 -4.25 10.64
N ALA A 25 5.60 -4.06 10.03
CA ALA A 25 5.21 -4.81 8.84
C ALA A 25 5.41 -3.95 7.59
N THR A 26 5.89 -4.55 6.51
CA THR A 26 6.02 -3.88 5.22
C THR A 26 5.12 -4.58 4.21
N LEU A 27 4.14 -3.86 3.70
CA LEU A 27 3.27 -4.31 2.62
C LEU A 27 3.73 -3.64 1.33
N ARG A 28 4.12 -4.43 0.32
CA ARG A 28 4.58 -3.93 -0.97
C ARG A 28 3.61 -4.34 -2.07
N CYS A 29 3.25 -3.38 -2.89
CA CYS A 29 2.38 -3.59 -4.04
C CYS A 29 3.12 -3.07 -5.28
N VAL A 30 3.32 -3.97 -6.25
CA VAL A 30 3.94 -3.69 -7.54
C VAL A 30 2.83 -3.63 -8.56
N TYR A 31 2.74 -2.52 -9.26
CA TYR A 31 1.71 -2.26 -10.25
C TYR A 31 2.34 -1.64 -11.49
N ASP A 32 1.69 -1.70 -12.64
CA ASP A 32 2.16 -1.00 -13.83
C ASP A 32 1.03 -0.16 -14.39
N MET A 33 1.15 1.15 -14.17
CA MET A 33 0.16 2.11 -14.64
C MET A 33 0.45 2.62 -16.05
N SER A 34 1.45 2.07 -16.75
CA SER A 34 1.89 2.58 -18.05
C SER A 34 2.04 4.12 -18.00
N ASP A 35 1.29 4.86 -18.81
CA ASP A 35 1.31 6.32 -18.88
C ASP A 35 0.29 7.02 -17.95
N THR A 36 -0.48 6.26 -17.17
CA THR A 36 -1.49 6.82 -16.26
C THR A 36 -0.93 7.00 -14.85
N LYS A 37 -1.44 7.99 -14.11
CA LYS A 37 -1.03 8.23 -12.72
C LYS A 37 -1.98 7.53 -11.77
N LEU A 38 -1.44 7.16 -10.60
CA LEU A 38 -2.21 6.59 -9.51
C LEU A 38 -3.38 7.51 -9.15
N TYR A 39 -4.60 7.01 -9.30
CA TYR A 39 -5.80 7.74 -8.88
C TYR A 39 -5.98 7.64 -7.36
N SER A 40 -5.91 6.42 -6.83
CA SER A 40 -5.98 6.14 -5.40
C SER A 40 -5.30 4.81 -5.08
N LEU A 41 -4.58 4.77 -3.97
CA LEU A 41 -4.13 3.54 -3.32
C LEU A 41 -4.94 3.32 -2.05
N LYS A 42 -5.43 2.11 -1.88
CA LYS A 42 -6.18 1.70 -0.69
C LYS A 42 -5.70 0.36 -0.21
N TRP A 43 -5.56 0.23 1.10
CA TRP A 43 -5.27 -1.05 1.73
C TRP A 43 -6.45 -1.51 2.57
N TYR A 44 -6.79 -2.78 2.39
CA TYR A 44 -7.87 -3.46 3.07
C TYR A 44 -7.33 -4.68 3.82
N HIS A 45 -7.85 -4.90 5.01
CA HIS A 45 -7.67 -6.12 5.78
C HIS A 45 -9.04 -6.58 6.27
N ASN A 46 -9.43 -7.82 5.99
CA ASN A 46 -10.74 -8.37 6.35
C ASN A 46 -11.91 -7.42 6.00
N ASN A 47 -11.94 -6.95 4.75
CA ASN A 47 -12.94 -5.99 4.22
C ASN A 47 -12.94 -4.61 4.89
N THR A 48 -11.99 -4.31 5.78
CA THR A 48 -11.86 -3.01 6.44
C THR A 48 -10.77 -2.19 5.76
N GLU A 49 -11.13 -1.02 5.23
CA GLU A 49 -10.16 -0.04 4.73
C GLU A 49 -9.39 0.53 5.93
N PHE A 50 -8.08 0.34 5.98
CA PHE A 50 -7.26 0.83 7.08
C PHE A 50 -6.31 1.95 6.66
N TYR A 51 -6.02 2.06 5.35
CA TYR A 51 -5.17 3.10 4.80
C TYR A 51 -5.62 3.54 3.42
N ARG A 52 -5.60 4.86 3.18
CA ARG A 52 -5.94 5.46 1.88
C ARG A 52 -4.97 6.57 1.50
N TYR A 53 -4.53 6.55 0.26
CA TYR A 53 -3.74 7.62 -0.35
C TYR A 53 -4.34 8.02 -1.70
N VAL A 54 -4.67 9.29 -1.84
CA VAL A 54 -5.19 9.88 -3.08
C VAL A 54 -4.25 11.03 -3.46
N PRO A 55 -3.41 10.91 -4.50
CA PRO A 55 -2.43 11.94 -4.86
C PRO A 55 -3.04 13.32 -5.14
N THR A 56 -4.32 13.37 -5.50
CA THR A 56 -5.05 14.60 -5.81
C THR A 56 -5.75 15.23 -4.61
N GLU A 57 -5.86 14.53 -3.47
CA GLU A 57 -6.44 15.10 -2.24
C GLU A 57 -5.42 16.00 -1.53
N ARG A 58 -5.84 17.22 -1.16
CA ARG A 58 -4.99 18.16 -0.39
C ARG A 58 -4.71 17.71 1.03
N ASN A 59 -5.57 16.87 1.59
CA ASN A 59 -5.53 16.50 3.01
C ASN A 59 -4.49 15.39 3.31
N GLY A 60 -3.77 14.91 2.29
CA GLY A 60 -2.73 13.90 2.45
C GLY A 60 -3.29 12.49 2.66
N PRO A 61 -2.42 11.51 2.98
CA PRO A 61 -2.85 10.15 3.28
C PRO A 61 -3.69 10.07 4.56
N VAL A 62 -4.72 9.21 4.53
CA VAL A 62 -5.64 8.99 5.64
C VAL A 62 -5.38 7.62 6.26
N ASN A 63 -5.08 7.62 7.57
CA ASN A 63 -5.08 6.41 8.39
C ASN A 63 -6.49 6.24 8.95
N ILE A 64 -7.14 5.13 8.63
CA ILE A 64 -8.54 4.87 9.03
C ILE A 64 -8.58 4.02 10.32
N GLY A 65 -7.46 3.37 10.68
CA GLY A 65 -7.31 2.58 11.89
C GLY A 65 -6.93 3.40 13.15
N PRO A 66 -7.22 2.87 14.35
CA PRO A 66 -7.09 3.61 15.62
C PRO A 66 -5.65 3.71 16.19
N THR A 67 -4.69 2.88 15.77
CA THR A 67 -3.43 2.70 16.54
C THR A 67 -2.14 2.65 15.72
N ASP A 68 -2.19 2.25 14.45
CA ASP A 68 -0.98 2.07 13.64
C ASP A 68 -0.60 3.34 12.87
N ILE A 69 0.69 3.69 12.90
CA ILE A 69 1.24 4.73 12.02
C ILE A 69 1.67 4.05 10.73
N PHE A 70 1.12 4.51 9.60
CA PHE A 70 1.52 4.01 8.29
C PHE A 70 2.35 5.03 7.52
N LEU A 71 3.52 4.60 7.03
CA LEU A 71 4.38 5.36 6.13
C LEU A 71 4.28 4.79 4.71
N LEU A 72 3.87 5.63 3.77
CA LEU A 72 3.80 5.28 2.36
C LEU A 72 5.00 5.82 1.59
N HIS A 73 5.61 4.94 0.80
CA HIS A 73 6.55 5.30 -0.24
C HIS A 73 6.00 4.89 -1.61
N VAL A 74 5.79 5.84 -2.51
CA VAL A 74 5.38 5.60 -3.90
C VAL A 74 6.54 5.91 -4.83
N SER A 75 6.84 5.00 -5.75
CA SER A 75 7.84 5.21 -6.80
C SER A 75 7.17 5.26 -8.17
N GLY A 76 6.73 6.47 -8.53
CA GLY A 76 6.09 6.76 -9.81
C GLY A 76 4.89 5.83 -10.12
N ASN A 77 4.94 5.22 -11.30
CA ASN A 77 3.87 4.38 -11.85
C ASN A 77 4.11 2.87 -11.65
N LYS A 78 5.07 2.47 -10.80
CA LYS A 78 5.56 1.09 -10.73
C LYS A 78 5.34 0.36 -9.41
N PHE A 79 5.39 1.05 -8.29
CA PHE A 79 5.15 0.39 -7.00
C PHE A 79 4.84 1.37 -5.88
N CYS A 80 4.20 0.83 -4.84
CA CYS A 80 4.07 1.46 -3.54
C CYS A 80 4.47 0.49 -2.42
N VAL A 81 5.00 1.07 -1.35
CA VAL A 81 5.37 0.35 -0.12
C VAL A 81 4.70 1.05 1.05
N LEU A 82 3.85 0.32 1.76
CA LEU A 82 3.23 0.76 3.01
C LEU A 82 3.96 0.09 4.17
N ARG A 83 4.55 0.87 5.07
CA ARG A 83 5.17 0.37 6.30
C ARG A 83 4.31 0.72 7.49
N SER A 84 3.91 -0.27 8.28
CA SER A 84 3.25 -0.04 9.57
C SER A 84 4.28 0.03 10.69
N PHE A 85 4.12 1.03 11.56
CA PHE A 85 4.81 1.13 12.83
C PHE A 85 3.74 1.09 13.90
N THR A 86 3.62 -0.06 14.56
CA THR A 86 2.82 -0.16 15.78
C THR A 86 3.64 0.48 16.90
N GLY A 87 3.42 1.79 17.10
CA GLY A 87 4.00 2.51 18.22
C GLY A 87 3.38 2.00 19.51
N MET A 88 4.22 1.61 20.47
CA MET A 88 3.80 1.33 21.85
C MET A 88 2.85 2.43 22.34
N ALA A 89 1.56 2.13 22.47
CA ALA A 89 0.75 2.82 23.44
C ALA A 89 1.12 2.25 24.83
N PRO A 90 1.32 3.10 25.85
CA PRO A 90 1.74 2.68 27.19
C PRO A 90 0.73 1.76 27.88
#